data_AF-A0AAW8H7L4-F1
#
_entry.id   AF-A0AAW8H7L4-F1
#
_cell.length_a   1.000
_cell.length_b   1.000
_cell.length_c   1.000
_cell.angle_alpha   90.00
_cell.angle_beta   90.00
_cell.angle_gamma   90.00
#
_symmetry.space_group_name_H-M   'P 1'
#
loop_
_entity.id
_entity.type
_entity.pdbx_description
1 polymer ?
#
loop_
_entity_poly.entity_id
_entity_poly.type
_entity_poly.pdbx_seq_one_letter_code
_entity_poly.pdbx_strand_id
1 'polypeptide(L)'
;MKFNKAVDVIIKFVRVNLSSILSFFFGAIFVLCFIKTDKWSDSISAIANTVMALAAIMGLVFARKWKRDATKDKVIERCVNIMTNVIPDIKRIFVPTIHVKMSEVFLKNIKERKSTDFKLARELRNSLKSYNVIMGKGSELLNLFNADLKYVKALSWKVNESIAQDLDNYRKILSSIISKQFELLTYVIVIVSYWNLNVVDGDDSKAYDNLSWDMSNNDFIDKSLMLCSEIIRLKEDLNTLIERMTIEEMSIFDVFEPK
;
A
#
# COMPACT_ATOMS: atom_id res chain seq x y z
N MET A 1 -18.48 6.60 -27.21
CA MET A 1 -19.11 6.94 -28.52
C MET A 1 -19.96 8.23 -28.53
N LYS A 2 -20.43 8.78 -27.38
CA LYS A 2 -21.25 10.02 -27.35
C LYS A 2 -20.44 11.34 -27.42
N PHE A 3 -19.17 11.35 -27.02
CA PHE A 3 -18.32 12.56 -27.00
C PHE A 3 -17.94 13.05 -28.41
N ASN A 4 -17.61 12.13 -29.32
CA ASN A 4 -17.27 12.48 -30.71
C ASN A 4 -18.46 13.11 -31.44
N LYS A 5 -19.69 12.67 -31.14
CA LYS A 5 -20.91 13.25 -31.72
C LYS A 5 -21.13 14.70 -31.27
N ALA A 6 -20.86 15.02 -30.01
CA ALA A 6 -21.00 16.39 -29.51
C ALA A 6 -19.95 17.33 -30.12
N VAL A 7 -18.70 16.85 -30.24
CA VAL A 7 -17.61 17.61 -30.87
C VAL A 7 -17.88 17.81 -32.36
N ASP A 8 -18.36 16.79 -33.08
CA ASP A 8 -18.74 16.93 -34.49
C ASP A 8 -19.87 17.93 -34.69
N VAL A 9 -20.89 17.93 -33.83
CA VAL A 9 -21.99 18.91 -33.91
C VAL A 9 -21.49 20.33 -33.70
N ILE A 10 -20.58 20.55 -32.74
CA ILE A 10 -19.98 21.86 -32.48
C ILE A 10 -19.10 22.30 -33.66
N ILE A 11 -18.27 21.40 -34.21
CA ILE A 11 -17.43 21.70 -35.37
C ILE A 11 -18.28 22.00 -36.60
N LYS A 12 -19.36 21.24 -36.83
CA LYS A 12 -20.28 21.47 -37.94
C LYS A 12 -21.02 22.80 -37.77
N PHE A 13 -21.45 23.12 -36.56
CA PHE A 13 -22.10 24.40 -36.24
C PHE A 13 -21.16 25.59 -36.46
N VAL A 14 -19.92 25.51 -35.97
CA VAL A 14 -18.90 26.54 -36.17
C VAL A 14 -18.52 26.68 -37.64
N ARG A 15 -18.42 25.56 -38.40
CA ARG A 15 -18.12 25.60 -39.84
C ARG A 15 -19.25 26.23 -40.65
N VAL A 16 -20.51 25.88 -40.36
CA VAL A 16 -21.68 26.40 -41.09
C VAL A 16 -21.93 27.87 -40.77
N ASN A 17 -21.75 28.26 -39.51
CA ASN A 17 -22.00 29.63 -39.06
C ASN A 17 -20.73 30.48 -38.98
N LEU A 18 -19.60 29.99 -39.51
CA LEU A 18 -18.30 30.68 -39.41
C LEU A 18 -18.41 32.10 -39.98
N SER A 19 -19.04 32.22 -41.15
CA SER A 19 -19.27 33.50 -41.82
C SER A 19 -20.16 34.43 -40.98
N SER A 20 -21.25 33.91 -40.40
CA SER A 20 -22.12 34.71 -39.53
C SER A 20 -21.44 35.13 -38.23
N ILE A 21 -20.65 34.25 -37.61
CA ILE A 21 -19.89 34.53 -36.38
C ILE A 21 -18.79 35.56 -36.68
N LEU A 22 -18.05 35.38 -37.77
CA LEU A 22 -17.06 36.36 -38.25
C LEU A 22 -17.75 37.69 -38.56
N SER A 23 -18.89 37.69 -39.24
CA SER A 23 -19.64 38.91 -39.55
C SER A 23 -20.17 39.60 -38.30
N PHE A 24 -20.50 38.85 -37.24
CA PHE A 24 -20.90 39.40 -35.96
C PHE A 24 -19.71 40.05 -35.24
N PHE A 25 -18.55 39.40 -35.22
CA PHE A 25 -17.33 40.00 -34.66
C PHE A 25 -16.83 41.18 -35.48
N PHE A 26 -16.83 41.10 -36.81
CA PHE A 26 -16.49 42.23 -37.69
C PHE A 26 -17.53 43.36 -37.60
N GLY A 27 -18.81 43.03 -37.45
CA GLY A 27 -19.87 44.01 -37.20
C GLY A 27 -19.72 44.69 -35.85
N ALA A 28 -19.38 43.95 -34.79
CA ALA A 28 -19.06 44.51 -33.48
C ALA A 28 -17.81 45.40 -33.53
N ILE A 29 -16.76 44.98 -34.26
CA ILE A 29 -15.55 45.80 -34.51
C ILE A 29 -15.91 47.07 -35.29
N PHE A 30 -16.73 46.96 -36.34
CA PHE A 30 -17.15 48.10 -37.16
C PHE A 30 -17.98 49.11 -36.34
N VAL A 31 -18.93 48.63 -35.53
CA VAL A 31 -19.71 49.48 -34.62
C VAL A 31 -18.81 50.15 -33.57
N LEU A 32 -17.81 49.44 -33.04
CA LEU A 32 -16.82 49.99 -32.11
C LEU A 32 -15.89 51.04 -32.76
N CYS A 33 -15.61 50.93 -34.06
CA CYS A 33 -14.85 51.94 -34.81
C CYS A 33 -15.63 53.24 -35.08
N PHE A 34 -16.97 53.21 -35.02
CA PHE A 34 -17.83 54.38 -35.25
C PHE A 34 -18.40 55.02 -33.97
N ILE A 35 -18.19 54.41 -32.81
CA ILE A 35 -18.44 55.06 -31.52
C ILE A 35 -17.33 56.09 -31.31
N LYS A 36 -17.69 57.39 -31.33
CA LYS A 36 -16.82 58.48 -30.89
C LYS A 36 -16.48 58.27 -29.41
N THR A 37 -15.37 57.58 -29.16
CA THR A 37 -14.75 57.47 -27.84
C THR A 37 -13.31 57.94 -27.96
N ASP A 38 -12.96 58.95 -27.16
CA ASP A 38 -11.70 59.70 -27.22
C ASP A 38 -10.43 58.89 -26.90
N LYS A 39 -10.50 57.57 -26.73
CA LYS A 39 -9.31 56.71 -26.56
C LYS A 39 -9.51 55.32 -27.17
N TRP A 40 -9.09 55.15 -28.41
CA TRP A 40 -8.97 53.84 -29.10
C TRP A 40 -8.23 52.77 -28.26
N SER A 41 -7.33 53.22 -27.37
CA SER A 41 -6.65 52.39 -26.37
C SER A 41 -7.60 51.58 -25.49
N ASP A 42 -8.72 52.15 -25.05
CA ASP A 42 -9.60 51.51 -24.06
C ASP A 42 -10.42 50.36 -24.71
N SER A 43 -10.85 50.52 -25.95
CA SER A 43 -11.52 49.47 -26.72
C SER A 43 -10.58 48.32 -27.09
N ILE A 44 -9.33 48.63 -27.47
CA ILE A 44 -8.29 47.62 -27.76
C ILE A 44 -7.90 46.87 -26.47
N SER A 45 -7.81 47.59 -25.34
CA SER A 45 -7.55 47.00 -24.02
C SER A 45 -8.67 46.05 -23.57
N ALA A 46 -9.93 46.42 -23.79
CA ALA A 46 -11.07 45.55 -23.47
C ALA A 46 -11.08 44.25 -24.30
N ILE A 47 -10.73 44.33 -25.58
CA ILE A 47 -10.58 43.15 -26.45
C ILE A 47 -9.42 42.27 -25.98
N ALA A 48 -8.26 42.86 -25.67
CA ALA A 48 -7.10 42.13 -25.14
C ALA A 48 -7.41 41.42 -23.82
N ASN A 49 -8.15 42.06 -22.91
CA ASN A 49 -8.60 41.45 -21.65
C ASN A 49 -9.55 40.27 -21.88
N THR A 50 -10.43 40.37 -22.88
CA THR A 50 -11.35 39.29 -23.25
C THR A 50 -10.59 38.08 -23.81
N VAL A 51 -9.58 38.32 -24.66
CA VAL A 51 -8.71 37.26 -25.20
C VAL A 51 -7.88 36.61 -24.09
N MET A 52 -7.33 37.40 -23.16
CA MET A 52 -6.63 36.87 -21.98
C MET A 52 -7.56 36.02 -21.09
N ALA A 53 -8.80 36.45 -20.87
CA ALA A 53 -9.77 35.67 -20.10
C ALA A 53 -10.08 34.33 -20.78
N LEU A 54 -10.26 34.32 -22.10
CA LEU A 54 -10.48 33.07 -22.86
C LEU A 54 -9.25 32.15 -22.83
N ALA A 55 -8.05 32.71 -22.97
CA ALA A 55 -6.80 31.95 -22.85
C ALA A 55 -6.62 31.35 -21.44
N ALA A 56 -6.97 32.10 -20.39
CA ALA A 56 -6.94 31.62 -19.01
C ALA A 56 -7.96 30.50 -18.78
N ILE A 57 -9.19 30.63 -19.31
CA ILE A 57 -10.22 29.59 -19.24
C ILE A 57 -9.77 28.33 -19.98
N MET A 58 -9.25 28.46 -21.21
CA MET A 58 -8.71 27.32 -21.96
C MET A 58 -7.51 26.68 -21.25
N GLY A 59 -6.57 27.48 -20.75
CA GLY A 59 -5.43 27.01 -19.98
C GLY A 59 -5.85 26.24 -18.73
N LEU A 60 -6.88 26.72 -18.02
CA LEU A 60 -7.45 26.04 -16.86
C LEU A 60 -8.15 24.72 -17.25
N VAL A 61 -8.82 24.66 -18.40
CA VAL A 61 -9.42 23.41 -18.92
C VAL A 61 -8.33 22.40 -19.32
N PHE A 62 -7.28 22.83 -20.01
CA PHE A 62 -6.14 21.98 -20.37
C PHE A 62 -5.41 21.48 -19.12
N ALA A 63 -5.14 22.35 -18.15
CA ALA A 63 -4.52 21.98 -16.88
C ALA A 63 -5.39 20.97 -16.10
N ARG A 64 -6.71 21.14 -16.09
CA ARG A 64 -7.64 20.18 -15.47
C ARG A 64 -7.64 18.82 -16.16
N LYS A 65 -7.64 18.78 -17.49
CA LYS A 65 -7.57 17.53 -18.28
C LYS A 65 -6.22 16.83 -18.05
N TRP A 66 -5.12 17.57 -18.21
CA TRP A 66 -3.78 17.04 -17.99
C TRP A 66 -3.58 16.53 -16.56
N LYS A 67 -4.04 17.29 -15.54
CA LYS A 67 -4.05 16.83 -14.15
C LYS A 67 -4.84 15.53 -14.00
N ARG A 68 -6.02 15.43 -14.61
CA ARG A 68 -6.86 14.22 -14.54
C ARG A 68 -6.18 13.03 -15.20
N ASP A 69 -5.58 13.21 -16.37
CA ASP A 69 -4.93 12.12 -17.10
C ASP A 69 -3.64 11.68 -16.39
N ALA A 70 -2.80 12.62 -15.95
CA ALA A 70 -1.62 12.32 -15.13
C ALA A 70 -1.98 11.66 -13.77
N THR A 71 -3.15 11.98 -13.20
CA THR A 71 -3.63 11.32 -11.98
C THR A 71 -4.09 9.90 -12.25
N LYS A 72 -4.73 9.64 -13.40
CA LYS A 72 -5.15 8.29 -13.82
C LYS A 72 -3.95 7.38 -14.06
N ASP A 73 -2.93 7.87 -14.75
CA ASP A 73 -1.75 7.05 -15.03
C ASP A 73 -1.03 6.65 -13.74
N LYS A 74 -0.86 7.61 -12.81
CA LYS A 74 -0.23 7.36 -11.51
C LYS A 74 -1.01 6.38 -10.62
N VAL A 75 -2.35 6.48 -10.59
CA VAL A 75 -3.15 5.56 -9.77
C VAL A 75 -3.17 4.17 -10.39
N ILE A 76 -3.25 4.05 -11.72
CA ILE A 76 -3.16 2.76 -12.41
C ILE A 76 -1.79 2.12 -12.14
N GLU A 77 -0.69 2.85 -12.30
CA GLU A 77 0.67 2.36 -11.99
C GLU A 77 0.77 1.86 -10.55
N ARG A 78 0.20 2.60 -9.59
CA ARG A 78 0.19 2.19 -8.19
C ARG A 78 -0.65 0.94 -7.96
N CYS A 79 -1.83 0.84 -8.55
CA CYS A 79 -2.69 -0.34 -8.44
C CYS A 79 -2.02 -1.58 -9.06
N VAL A 80 -1.34 -1.43 -10.20
CA VAL A 80 -0.52 -2.50 -10.80
C VAL A 80 0.55 -2.94 -9.81
N ASN A 81 1.32 -1.99 -9.26
CA ASN A 81 2.39 -2.32 -8.31
C ASN A 81 1.87 -3.08 -7.08
N ILE A 82 0.70 -2.72 -6.56
CA ILE A 82 0.05 -3.45 -5.45
C ILE A 82 -0.19 -4.91 -5.84
N MET A 83 -0.80 -5.13 -7.01
CA MET A 83 -1.21 -6.46 -7.47
C MET A 83 -0.03 -7.33 -7.91
N THR A 84 0.97 -6.76 -8.58
CA THR A 84 2.05 -7.54 -9.20
C THR A 84 3.29 -7.69 -8.33
N ASN A 85 3.52 -6.76 -7.39
CA ASN A 85 4.73 -6.76 -6.55
C ASN A 85 4.38 -6.92 -5.08
N VAL A 86 3.57 -6.00 -4.52
CA VAL A 86 3.35 -5.94 -3.06
C VAL A 86 2.64 -7.17 -2.51
N ILE A 87 1.51 -7.57 -3.12
CA ILE A 87 0.75 -8.75 -2.68
C ILE A 87 1.57 -10.05 -2.84
N PRO A 88 2.23 -10.30 -4.00
CA PRO A 88 3.14 -11.43 -4.14
C PRO A 88 4.30 -11.44 -3.14
N ASP A 89 4.90 -10.29 -2.84
CA ASP A 89 5.97 -10.19 -1.84
C ASP A 89 5.46 -10.50 -0.43
N ILE A 90 4.27 -10.03 -0.08
CA ILE A 90 3.62 -10.38 1.18
C ILE A 90 3.38 -11.90 1.25
N LYS A 91 2.86 -12.51 0.19
CA LYS A 91 2.66 -13.97 0.12
C LYS A 91 3.97 -14.70 0.39
N ARG A 92 5.06 -14.31 -0.28
CA ARG A 92 6.39 -14.91 -0.15
C ARG A 92 6.96 -14.79 1.26
N ILE A 93 6.71 -13.71 1.98
CA ILE A 93 7.24 -13.47 3.34
C ILE A 93 6.34 -14.06 4.43
N PHE A 94 5.03 -13.91 4.31
CA PHE A 94 4.09 -14.26 5.37
C PHE A 94 3.66 -15.72 5.32
N VAL A 95 3.41 -16.32 4.15
CA VAL A 95 2.89 -17.69 4.05
C VAL A 95 3.87 -18.75 4.59
N PRO A 96 5.19 -18.71 4.32
CA PRO A 96 6.09 -19.75 4.81
C PRO A 96 6.11 -19.86 6.34
N THR A 97 5.98 -21.09 6.84
CA THR A 97 5.93 -21.41 8.28
C THR A 97 7.25 -21.96 8.84
N ILE A 98 8.26 -22.15 7.99
CA ILE A 98 9.52 -22.85 8.34
C ILE A 98 10.21 -22.29 9.59
N HIS A 99 10.31 -20.96 9.71
CA HIS A 99 10.98 -20.32 10.85
C HIS A 99 10.20 -20.51 12.16
N VAL A 100 8.88 -20.38 12.12
CA VAL A 100 8.01 -20.58 13.30
C VAL A 100 8.07 -22.03 13.76
N LYS A 101 7.99 -22.99 12.82
CA LYS A 101 8.10 -24.42 13.12
C LYS A 101 9.45 -24.78 13.72
N MET A 102 10.54 -24.16 13.23
CA MET A 102 11.87 -24.36 13.80
C MET A 102 11.95 -23.85 15.24
N SER A 103 11.42 -22.66 15.53
CA SER A 103 11.34 -22.14 16.90
C SER A 103 10.47 -23.03 17.81
N GLU A 104 9.35 -23.53 17.30
CA GLU A 104 8.48 -24.48 18.00
C GLU A 104 9.23 -25.76 18.39
N VAL A 105 10.02 -26.35 17.47
CA VAL A 105 10.84 -27.54 17.74
C VAL A 105 11.84 -27.29 18.87
N PHE A 106 12.54 -26.16 18.85
CA PHE A 106 13.47 -25.80 19.93
C PHE A 106 12.74 -25.62 21.27
N LEU A 107 11.61 -24.93 21.29
CA LEU A 107 10.80 -24.72 22.49
C LEU A 107 10.27 -26.05 23.06
N LYS A 108 9.80 -26.98 22.22
CA LYS A 108 9.37 -28.32 22.66
C LYS A 108 10.51 -29.11 23.28
N ASN A 109 11.68 -29.09 22.63
CA ASN A 109 12.88 -29.76 23.13
C ASN A 109 13.34 -29.18 24.48
N ILE A 110 13.22 -27.88 24.70
CA ILE A 110 13.49 -27.24 26.00
C ILE A 110 12.45 -27.68 27.04
N LYS A 111 11.15 -27.70 26.69
CA LYS A 111 10.07 -28.11 27.60
C LYS A 111 10.18 -29.56 28.07
N GLU A 112 10.56 -30.47 27.18
CA GLU A 112 10.67 -31.90 27.48
C GLU A 112 11.90 -32.23 28.36
N ARG A 113 12.85 -31.30 28.48
CA ARG A 113 14.08 -31.48 29.27
C ARG A 113 13.93 -30.90 30.68
N LYS A 114 14.38 -31.67 31.67
CA LYS A 114 14.54 -31.20 33.06
C LYS A 114 15.71 -30.23 33.26
N SER A 115 16.62 -30.15 32.29
CA SER A 115 17.77 -29.26 32.34
C SER A 115 18.08 -28.78 30.93
N THR A 116 18.00 -27.47 30.76
CA THR A 116 18.36 -26.76 29.54
C THR A 116 19.72 -26.13 29.75
N ASP A 117 20.64 -26.33 28.82
CA ASP A 117 21.98 -25.75 28.86
C ASP A 117 22.08 -24.50 27.97
N PHE A 118 23.21 -23.80 28.10
CA PHE A 118 23.52 -22.63 27.29
C PHE A 118 23.45 -22.90 25.78
N LYS A 119 23.88 -24.10 25.33
CA LYS A 119 23.91 -24.46 23.92
C LYS A 119 22.51 -24.47 23.32
N LEU A 120 21.55 -25.10 23.99
CA LEU A 120 20.16 -25.14 23.54
C LEU A 120 19.52 -23.75 23.55
N ALA A 121 19.78 -22.95 24.58
CA ALA A 121 19.30 -21.56 24.64
C ALA A 121 19.87 -20.72 23.48
N ARG A 122 21.14 -20.95 23.11
CA ARG A 122 21.80 -20.29 21.98
C ARG A 122 21.22 -20.69 20.63
N GLU A 123 20.88 -21.97 20.45
CA GLU A 123 20.23 -22.46 19.22
C GLU A 123 18.84 -21.81 19.04
N LEU A 124 18.04 -21.74 20.11
CA LEU A 124 16.76 -21.02 20.11
C LEU A 124 16.96 -19.54 19.75
N ARG A 125 17.93 -18.87 20.40
CA ARG A 125 18.28 -17.47 20.12
C ARG A 125 18.64 -17.26 18.65
N ASN A 126 19.45 -18.13 18.06
CA ASN A 126 19.89 -17.99 16.67
C ASN A 126 18.73 -18.20 15.68
N SER A 127 17.83 -19.13 15.98
CA SER A 127 16.58 -19.33 15.22
C SER A 127 15.75 -18.04 15.22
N LEU A 128 15.52 -17.44 16.40
CA LEU A 128 14.73 -16.22 16.52
C LEU A 128 15.43 -15.00 15.93
N LYS A 129 16.75 -14.88 16.03
CA LYS A 129 17.50 -13.78 15.39
C LYS A 129 17.30 -13.79 13.88
N SER A 130 17.38 -14.97 13.27
CA SER A 130 17.13 -15.15 11.83
C SER A 130 15.68 -14.81 11.48
N TYR A 131 14.74 -15.22 12.34
CA TYR A 131 13.33 -14.95 12.13
C TYR A 131 12.98 -13.46 12.29
N ASN A 132 13.59 -12.75 13.24
CA ASN A 132 13.38 -11.31 13.49
C ASN A 132 13.66 -10.46 12.25
N VAL A 133 14.69 -10.80 11.46
CA VAL A 133 14.97 -10.12 10.18
C VAL A 133 13.80 -10.24 9.20
N ILE A 134 13.14 -11.41 9.17
CA ILE A 134 11.99 -11.67 8.30
C ILE A 134 10.74 -10.96 8.83
N MET A 135 10.54 -10.92 10.16
CA MET A 135 9.48 -10.13 10.78
C MET A 135 9.59 -8.64 10.41
N GLY A 136 10.81 -8.09 10.47
CA GLY A 136 11.08 -6.70 10.08
C GLY A 136 10.66 -6.41 8.63
N LYS A 137 11.10 -7.25 7.68
CA LYS A 137 10.68 -7.16 6.26
C LYS A 137 9.16 -7.27 6.10
N GLY A 138 8.53 -8.16 6.85
CA GLY A 138 7.07 -8.31 6.84
C GLY A 138 6.33 -7.05 7.30
N SER A 139 6.83 -6.40 8.35
CA SER A 139 6.29 -5.14 8.86
C SER A 139 6.43 -4.00 7.85
N GLU A 140 7.59 -3.88 7.22
CA GLU A 140 7.84 -2.90 6.15
C GLU A 140 6.87 -3.08 4.98
N LEU A 141 6.68 -4.33 4.52
CA LEU A 141 5.76 -4.64 3.42
C LEU A 141 4.29 -4.31 3.77
N LEU A 142 3.83 -4.61 4.99
CA LEU A 142 2.48 -4.24 5.42
C LEU A 142 2.31 -2.72 5.45
N ASN A 143 3.33 -1.98 5.92
CA ASN A 143 3.30 -0.52 5.94
C ASN A 143 3.26 0.06 4.51
N LEU A 144 4.06 -0.49 3.59
CA LEU A 144 4.04 -0.12 2.18
C LEU A 144 2.66 -0.38 1.56
N PHE A 145 2.08 -1.56 1.79
CA PHE A 145 0.75 -1.92 1.31
C PHE A 145 -0.33 -0.95 1.81
N ASN A 146 -0.32 -0.65 3.12
CA ASN A 146 -1.25 0.32 3.70
C ASN A 146 -1.05 1.74 3.14
N ALA A 147 0.19 2.15 2.91
CA ALA A 147 0.50 3.46 2.33
C ALA A 147 0.03 3.54 0.87
N ASP A 148 0.24 2.49 0.09
CA ASP A 148 -0.19 2.40 -1.30
C ASP A 148 -1.73 2.45 -1.41
N LEU A 149 -2.46 1.72 -0.56
CA LEU A 149 -3.92 1.81 -0.51
C LEU A 149 -4.43 3.21 -0.12
N LYS A 150 -3.76 3.87 0.84
CA LYS A 150 -4.08 5.27 1.20
C LYS A 150 -3.81 6.22 0.03
N TYR A 151 -2.73 5.99 -0.72
CA TYR A 151 -2.39 6.78 -1.89
C TYR A 151 -3.43 6.63 -3.00
N VAL A 152 -3.85 5.40 -3.31
CA VAL A 152 -4.95 5.13 -4.26
C VAL A 152 -6.22 5.88 -3.85
N LYS A 153 -6.56 5.85 -2.55
CA LYS A 153 -7.70 6.61 -2.01
C LYS A 153 -7.56 8.13 -2.18
N ALA A 154 -6.36 8.67 -1.98
CA ALA A 154 -6.09 10.09 -2.19
C ALA A 154 -6.25 10.53 -3.65
N LEU A 155 -6.03 9.62 -4.60
CA LEU A 155 -6.24 9.85 -6.03
C LEU A 155 -7.70 9.62 -6.48
N SER A 156 -8.66 9.58 -5.54
CA SER A 156 -10.10 9.40 -5.80
C SER A 156 -10.46 8.05 -6.43
N TRP A 157 -9.72 7.01 -6.06
CA TRP A 157 -10.06 5.62 -6.37
C TRP A 157 -10.34 4.87 -5.07
N LYS A 158 -11.00 3.73 -5.15
CA LYS A 158 -11.27 2.85 -4.02
C LYS A 158 -11.12 1.40 -4.43
N VAL A 159 -11.00 0.53 -3.43
CA VAL A 159 -11.10 -0.91 -3.63
C VAL A 159 -12.55 -1.24 -3.99
N ASN A 160 -12.74 -2.13 -4.97
CA ASN A 160 -14.06 -2.58 -5.40
C ASN A 160 -14.78 -3.27 -4.23
N GLU A 161 -16.09 -3.01 -4.08
CA GLU A 161 -16.91 -3.59 -3.01
C GLU A 161 -16.93 -5.12 -3.03
N SER A 162 -16.80 -5.74 -4.22
CA SER A 162 -16.74 -7.19 -4.37
C SER A 162 -15.59 -7.84 -3.60
N ILE A 163 -14.44 -7.16 -3.49
CA ILE A 163 -13.24 -7.67 -2.81
C ILE A 163 -12.92 -6.95 -1.50
N ALA A 164 -13.59 -5.83 -1.22
CA ALA A 164 -13.22 -4.92 -0.15
C ALA A 164 -13.18 -5.62 1.22
N GLN A 165 -14.15 -6.51 1.48
CA GLN A 165 -14.21 -7.27 2.72
C GLN A 165 -13.03 -8.26 2.84
N ASP A 166 -12.69 -8.92 1.74
CA ASP A 166 -11.58 -9.88 1.71
C ASP A 166 -10.24 -9.17 1.89
N LEU A 167 -10.06 -8.00 1.28
CA LEU A 167 -8.86 -7.19 1.46
C LEU A 167 -8.76 -6.61 2.89
N ASP A 168 -9.88 -6.28 3.53
CA ASP A 168 -9.88 -5.86 4.94
C ASP A 168 -9.51 -7.03 5.87
N ASN A 169 -10.06 -8.22 5.62
CA ASN A 169 -9.69 -9.44 6.33
C ASN A 169 -8.20 -9.78 6.14
N TYR A 170 -7.69 -9.65 4.93
CA TYR A 170 -6.28 -9.83 4.59
C TYR A 170 -5.38 -8.93 5.45
N ARG A 171 -5.71 -7.63 5.54
CA ARG A 171 -4.99 -6.66 6.37
C ARG A 171 -5.04 -7.01 7.86
N LYS A 172 -6.19 -7.47 8.35
CA LYS A 172 -6.36 -7.88 9.75
C LYS A 172 -5.50 -9.09 10.09
N ILE A 173 -5.48 -10.11 9.22
CA ILE A 173 -4.67 -11.30 9.41
C ILE A 173 -3.18 -10.93 9.43
N LEU A 174 -2.71 -10.13 8.48
CA LEU A 174 -1.31 -9.66 8.46
C LEU A 174 -0.92 -8.93 9.74
N SER A 175 -1.78 -8.01 10.20
CA SER A 175 -1.55 -7.25 11.43
C SER A 175 -1.52 -8.16 12.66
N SER A 176 -2.41 -9.16 12.71
CA SER A 176 -2.45 -10.16 13.79
C SER A 176 -1.21 -11.05 13.79
N ILE A 177 -0.72 -11.46 12.61
CA ILE A 177 0.51 -12.24 12.49
C ILE A 177 1.68 -11.43 13.06
N ILE A 178 1.82 -10.16 12.67
CA ILE A 178 2.89 -9.28 13.17
C ILE A 178 2.82 -9.12 14.69
N SER A 179 1.64 -8.82 15.24
CA SER A 179 1.47 -8.67 16.69
C SER A 179 1.95 -9.91 17.45
N LYS A 180 1.47 -11.09 17.02
CA LYS A 180 1.83 -12.36 17.68
C LYS A 180 3.30 -12.73 17.50
N GLN A 181 3.90 -12.39 16.35
CA GLN A 181 5.33 -12.55 16.12
C GLN A 181 6.17 -11.70 17.08
N PHE A 182 5.76 -10.45 17.33
CA PHE A 182 6.42 -9.61 18.32
C PHE A 182 6.24 -10.15 19.75
N GLU A 183 5.04 -10.61 20.10
CA GLU A 183 4.80 -11.26 21.40
C GLU A 183 5.69 -12.50 21.60
N LEU A 184 5.82 -13.33 20.56
CA LEU A 184 6.70 -14.51 20.57
C LEU A 184 8.16 -14.09 20.77
N LEU A 185 8.61 -13.06 20.04
CA LEU A 185 9.96 -12.52 20.18
C LEU A 185 10.22 -12.06 21.62
N THR A 186 9.28 -11.34 22.24
CA THR A 186 9.38 -10.88 23.63
C THR A 186 9.52 -12.05 24.60
N TYR A 187 8.69 -13.09 24.49
CA TYR A 187 8.79 -14.24 25.40
C TYR A 187 10.07 -15.04 25.21
N VAL A 188 10.54 -15.20 23.96
CA VAL A 188 11.82 -15.88 23.73
C VAL A 188 12.99 -15.04 24.28
N ILE A 189 12.96 -13.71 24.16
CA ILE A 189 13.97 -12.84 24.80
C ILE A 189 14.02 -13.09 26.30
N VAL A 190 12.86 -13.18 26.98
CA VAL A 190 12.80 -13.50 28.40
C VAL A 190 13.41 -14.87 28.68
N ILE A 191 13.09 -15.91 27.91
CA ILE A 191 13.64 -17.26 28.09
C ILE A 191 15.17 -17.25 27.97
N VAL A 192 15.72 -16.67 26.91
CA VAL A 192 17.17 -16.72 26.66
C VAL A 192 17.97 -15.77 27.57
N SER A 193 17.31 -14.79 28.21
CA SER A 193 17.92 -13.86 29.16
C SER A 193 18.45 -14.53 30.43
N TYR A 194 17.96 -15.74 30.77
CA TYR A 194 18.50 -16.56 31.86
C TYR A 194 19.98 -16.92 31.66
N TRP A 195 20.46 -16.85 30.42
CA TRP A 195 21.86 -17.05 30.04
C TRP A 195 22.53 -15.75 29.56
N ASN A 196 21.92 -14.59 29.83
CA ASN A 196 22.39 -13.29 29.36
C ASN A 196 22.59 -13.23 27.83
N LEU A 197 21.77 -13.98 27.07
CA LEU A 197 21.76 -13.97 25.62
C LEU A 197 20.85 -12.85 25.11
N ASN A 198 21.26 -12.17 24.04
CA ASN A 198 20.43 -11.16 23.36
C ASN A 198 20.09 -11.60 21.93
N VAL A 199 18.81 -11.51 21.57
CA VAL A 199 18.28 -11.88 20.24
C VAL A 199 18.51 -10.78 19.20
N VAL A 200 18.56 -9.51 19.62
CA VAL A 200 18.68 -8.34 18.73
C VAL A 200 20.15 -7.99 18.52
N ASP A 201 20.83 -7.44 19.54
CA ASP A 201 22.25 -7.06 19.51
C ASP A 201 22.89 -7.24 20.90
N GLY A 202 24.12 -7.79 20.95
CA GLY A 202 24.88 -7.94 22.19
C GLY A 202 26.04 -8.92 22.08
N ASP A 203 27.07 -8.69 22.89
CA ASP A 203 28.15 -9.65 23.13
C ASP A 203 27.66 -10.74 24.09
N ASP A 204 27.72 -11.99 23.66
CA ASP A 204 27.43 -13.15 24.50
C ASP A 204 28.51 -13.22 25.61
N SER A 205 28.11 -13.09 26.88
CA SER A 205 29.04 -13.26 27.99
C SER A 205 29.31 -14.74 28.26
N LYS A 206 30.58 -15.16 28.15
CA LYS A 206 31.01 -16.54 28.46
C LYS A 206 30.81 -16.94 29.93
N ALA A 207 30.45 -16.01 30.80
CA ALA A 207 30.24 -16.28 32.23
C ALA A 207 29.05 -17.23 32.50
N TYR A 208 28.13 -17.38 31.54
CA TYR A 208 26.91 -18.16 31.68
C TYR A 208 26.95 -19.51 30.93
N ASP A 209 28.07 -19.85 30.27
CA ASP A 209 28.20 -21.04 29.42
C ASP A 209 27.98 -22.35 30.19
N ASN A 210 28.31 -22.38 31.48
CA ASN A 210 28.23 -23.56 32.33
C ASN A 210 26.90 -23.65 33.12
N LEU A 211 25.99 -22.68 32.96
CA LEU A 211 24.73 -22.65 33.69
C LEU A 211 23.66 -23.47 32.97
N SER A 212 22.87 -24.18 33.77
CA SER A 212 21.69 -24.89 33.30
C SER A 212 20.49 -24.56 34.17
N TRP A 213 19.32 -24.57 33.55
CA TRP A 213 18.05 -24.22 34.19
C TRP A 213 17.00 -25.28 33.85
N ASP A 214 16.17 -25.65 34.83
CA ASP A 214 14.96 -26.43 34.55
C ASP A 214 13.88 -25.48 34.02
N MET A 215 13.50 -25.70 32.78
CA MET A 215 12.51 -24.88 32.06
C MET A 215 11.24 -25.67 31.73
N SER A 216 11.12 -26.91 32.20
CA SER A 216 10.03 -27.82 31.83
C SER A 216 8.63 -27.30 32.20
N ASN A 217 8.55 -26.50 33.27
CA ASN A 217 7.31 -25.88 33.76
C ASN A 217 7.33 -24.34 33.61
N ASN A 218 8.08 -23.80 32.66
CA ASN A 218 8.19 -22.35 32.47
C ASN A 218 7.00 -21.78 31.67
N ASP A 219 6.24 -20.86 32.28
CA ASP A 219 5.08 -20.21 31.65
C ASP A 219 5.39 -19.53 30.31
N PHE A 220 6.58 -18.95 30.14
CA PHE A 220 6.97 -18.29 28.89
C PHE A 220 7.18 -19.29 27.76
N ILE A 221 7.63 -20.51 28.07
CA ILE A 221 7.74 -21.58 27.06
C ILE A 221 6.36 -22.00 26.60
N ASP A 222 5.43 -22.19 27.52
CA ASP A 222 4.06 -22.60 27.20
C ASP A 222 3.33 -21.57 26.36
N LYS A 223 3.46 -20.29 26.73
CA LYS A 223 2.94 -19.18 25.93
C LYS A 223 3.59 -19.10 24.55
N SER A 224 4.91 -19.31 24.47
CA SER A 224 5.63 -19.28 23.19
C SER A 224 5.18 -20.41 22.26
N LEU A 225 4.97 -21.61 22.79
CA LEU A 225 4.45 -22.75 22.04
C LEU A 225 3.03 -22.49 21.52
N MET A 226 2.16 -21.94 22.36
CA MET A 226 0.81 -21.53 21.96
C MET A 226 0.85 -20.49 20.82
N LEU A 227 1.70 -19.46 20.96
CA LEU A 227 1.89 -18.45 19.92
C LEU A 227 2.42 -19.04 18.61
N CYS A 228 3.36 -19.99 18.65
CA CYS A 228 3.82 -20.68 17.45
C CYS A 228 2.66 -21.35 16.70
N SER A 229 1.81 -22.09 17.41
CA SER A 229 0.64 -22.74 16.81
C SER A 229 -0.36 -21.73 16.24
N GLU A 230 -0.63 -20.64 16.96
CA GLU A 230 -1.53 -19.58 16.48
C GLU A 230 -0.99 -18.85 15.24
N ILE A 231 0.31 -18.54 15.21
CA ILE A 231 0.95 -17.90 14.05
C ILE A 231 0.90 -18.84 12.84
N ILE A 232 1.18 -20.13 13.02
CA ILE A 232 1.09 -21.12 11.94
C ILE A 232 -0.32 -21.14 11.36
N ARG A 233 -1.35 -21.24 12.20
CA ARG A 233 -2.75 -21.22 11.76
C ARG A 233 -3.09 -19.94 10.99
N LEU A 234 -2.69 -18.76 11.52
CA LEU A 234 -2.95 -17.50 10.83
C LEU A 234 -2.26 -17.40 9.46
N LYS A 235 -1.06 -17.98 9.32
CA LYS A 235 -0.34 -18.04 8.04
C LYS A 235 -1.04 -18.98 7.04
N GLU A 236 -1.62 -20.07 7.52
CA GLU A 236 -2.45 -20.98 6.71
C GLU A 236 -3.76 -20.30 6.29
N ASP A 237 -4.46 -19.64 7.22
CA ASP A 237 -5.66 -18.84 6.94
C ASP A 237 -5.38 -17.75 5.89
N LEU A 238 -4.22 -17.08 6.00
CA LEU A 238 -3.76 -16.11 5.03
C LEU A 238 -3.57 -16.72 3.64
N ASN A 239 -2.96 -17.91 3.56
CA ASN A 239 -2.75 -18.59 2.28
C ASN A 239 -4.08 -18.96 1.62
N THR A 240 -5.02 -19.53 2.38
CA THR A 240 -6.36 -19.83 1.88
C THR A 240 -7.09 -18.58 1.41
N LEU A 241 -6.96 -17.47 2.13
CA LEU A 241 -7.56 -16.20 1.71
C LEU A 241 -6.95 -15.69 0.40
N ILE A 242 -5.62 -15.74 0.26
CA ILE A 242 -4.93 -15.33 -0.99
C ILE A 242 -5.40 -16.18 -2.16
N GLU A 243 -5.46 -17.50 -1.99
CA GLU A 243 -5.92 -18.44 -3.02
C GLU A 243 -7.38 -18.17 -3.40
N ARG A 244 -8.24 -17.85 -2.43
CA ARG A 244 -9.64 -17.51 -2.70
C ARG A 244 -9.79 -16.20 -3.47
N MET A 245 -9.00 -15.19 -3.13
CA MET A 245 -9.14 -13.85 -3.69
C MET A 245 -8.69 -13.76 -5.16
N THR A 246 -7.83 -14.68 -5.61
CA THR A 246 -7.30 -14.77 -6.99
C THR A 246 -6.85 -13.41 -7.59
N ILE A 247 -6.37 -12.48 -6.75
CA ILE A 247 -6.02 -11.11 -7.17
C ILE A 247 -5.01 -11.10 -8.33
N GLU A 248 -4.09 -12.07 -8.35
CA GLU A 248 -3.07 -12.21 -9.40
C GLU A 248 -3.68 -12.49 -10.79
N GLU A 249 -4.91 -13.00 -10.85
CA GLU A 249 -5.64 -13.33 -12.09
C GLU A 249 -6.67 -12.24 -12.48
N MET A 250 -6.94 -11.30 -11.58
CA MET A 250 -7.92 -10.24 -11.78
C MET A 250 -7.36 -9.07 -12.60
N SER A 251 -8.22 -8.36 -13.31
CA SER A 251 -7.83 -7.05 -13.86
C SER A 251 -7.80 -6.00 -12.76
N ILE A 252 -7.03 -4.92 -12.99
CA ILE A 252 -6.97 -3.78 -12.07
C ILE A 252 -8.36 -3.24 -11.75
N PHE A 253 -9.26 -3.25 -12.72
CA PHE A 253 -10.61 -2.68 -12.60
C PHE A 253 -11.58 -3.58 -11.82
N ASP A 254 -11.26 -4.86 -11.68
CA ASP A 254 -12.02 -5.78 -10.82
C ASP A 254 -11.67 -5.56 -9.34
N VAL A 255 -10.45 -5.08 -9.08
CA VAL A 255 -9.88 -4.85 -7.74
C VAL A 255 -10.06 -3.40 -7.28
N PHE A 256 -9.94 -2.43 -8.19
CA PHE A 256 -9.99 -1.00 -7.91
C PHE A 256 -10.92 -0.27 -8.88
N GLU A 257 -11.69 0.68 -8.36
CA GLU A 257 -12.60 1.51 -9.15
C GLU A 257 -12.49 3.00 -8.82
N PRO A 258 -12.76 3.89 -9.79
CA PRO A 258 -12.89 5.31 -9.54
C PRO A 258 -14.04 5.59 -8.56
N LYS A 259 -13.84 6.54 -7.64
CA LYS A 259 -14.88 7.02 -6.71
C LYS A 259 -15.76 8.10 -7.35
#